data_AF-A0A2N3C7M0-F1
#
_entry.id   AF-A0A2N3C7M0-F1
#
_cell.length_a   1.000
_cell.length_b   1.000
_cell.length_c   1.000
_cell.angle_alpha   90.00
_cell.angle_beta   90.00
_cell.angle_gamma   90.00
#
_symmetry.space_group_name_H-M   'P 1'
#
loop_
_entity.id
_entity.type
_entity.pdbx_description
1 polymer ?
#
loop_
_entity_poly.entity_id
_entity_poly.type
_entity_poly.pdbx_seq_one_letter_code
_entity_poly.pdbx_strand_id
1 'polypeptide(L)' 'MERPVTPRMLLSAYAQGIFPMAESRDNPDLFWVDPRRRGILPLDRFHVSRSLRRRILRCGW' A
#
# COMPACT_ATOMS: atom_id res chain seq x y z
N MET A 1 16.18 13.77 15.64
CA MET A 1 15.14 14.70 15.16
C MET A 1 14.33 13.96 14.11
N GLU A 2 13.14 13.52 14.48
CA GLU A 2 12.17 12.93 13.56
C GLU A 2 11.83 13.99 12.51
N ARG A 3 12.31 13.84 11.28
CA ARG A 3 11.93 14.75 10.20
C ARG A 3 10.49 14.42 9.85
N PRO A 4 9.52 15.32 10.05
CA PRO A 4 8.13 15.03 9.74
C PRO A 4 8.00 14.67 8.27
N VAL A 5 7.19 13.65 7.98
CA VAL A 5 6.87 13.27 6.62
C VAL A 5 6.09 14.41 5.98
N THR A 6 6.70 15.10 5.00
CA THR A 6 6.04 16.21 4.31
C THR A 6 5.26 15.72 3.09
N PRO A 7 4.16 16.38 2.70
CA PRO A 7 3.43 16.04 1.48
C PRO A 7 4.31 16.04 0.23
N ARG A 8 5.21 17.02 0.09
CA ARG A 8 6.15 17.11 -1.04
C ARG A 8 7.07 15.90 -1.11
N MET A 9 7.58 15.44 0.04
CA MET A 9 8.43 14.26 0.10
C MET A 9 7.68 12.98 -0.30
N LEU A 10 6.45 12.80 0.20
CA LEU A 10 5.60 11.66 -0.17
C LEU A 10 5.35 11.62 -1.68
N LEU A 11 4.89 12.73 -2.26
CA LEU A 11 4.60 12.80 -3.69
C LEU A 11 5.85 12.47 -4.53
N SER A 12 7.01 13.02 -4.13
CA SER A 12 8.28 12.76 -4.83
C SER A 12 8.70 11.30 -4.73
N ALA A 13 8.53 10.66 -3.57
CA ALA A 13 8.87 9.26 -3.36
C ALA A 13 7.93 8.32 -4.13
N TYR A 14 6.61 8.53 -4.05
CA TYR A 14 5.63 7.72 -4.78
C TYR A 14 5.82 7.81 -6.30
N ALA A 15 6.19 8.98 -6.83
CA ALA A 15 6.52 9.15 -8.24
C ALA A 15 7.75 8.33 -8.67
N GLN A 16 8.67 8.05 -7.75
CA GLN A 16 9.83 7.18 -7.96
C GLN A 16 9.55 5.70 -7.65
N GLY A 17 8.31 5.36 -7.29
CA GLY A 17 7.97 3.99 -6.87
C GLY A 17 8.37 3.65 -5.44
N ILE A 18 8.81 4.62 -4.64
CA ILE A 18 9.26 4.42 -3.25
C ILE A 18 8.11 4.79 -2.29
N PHE A 19 7.92 4.02 -1.22
CA PHE A 19 6.88 4.28 -0.22
C PHE A 19 7.41 4.13 1.21
N PRO A 20 6.88 4.89 2.19
CA PRO A 20 7.29 4.75 3.58
C PRO A 20 6.56 3.57 4.23
N MET A 21 7.29 2.75 4.97
CA MET A 21 6.74 1.63 5.73
C MET A 21 7.63 1.36 6.95
N ALA A 22 7.01 1.13 8.10
CA ALA A 22 7.74 0.65 9.29
C ALA A 22 8.11 -0.83 9.12
N GLU A 23 9.22 -1.26 9.70
CA GLU A 23 9.68 -2.65 9.58
C GLU A 23 8.76 -3.64 10.31
N SER A 24 8.10 -3.18 11.39
CA SER A 24 7.11 -3.95 12.14
C SER A 24 6.02 -3.03 12.69
N ARG A 25 4.94 -3.61 13.24
CA ARG A 25 3.82 -2.86 13.82
C ARG A 25 4.25 -1.92 14.95
N ASP A 26 5.18 -2.39 15.79
CA ASP A 26 5.57 -1.69 17.02
C ASP A 26 6.84 -0.86 16.83
N ASN A 27 7.40 -0.81 15.61
CA ASN A 27 8.58 -0.01 15.31
C ASN A 27 8.17 1.48 15.17
N PRO A 28 8.72 2.39 16.01
CA PRO A 28 8.42 3.81 15.91
C PRO A 28 9.03 4.46 14.65
N ASP A 29 9.99 3.81 13.98
CA ASP A 29 10.71 4.37 12.85
C ASP A 29 10.09 4.01 11.49
N LEU A 30 10.04 4.99 10.60
CA LEU A 30 9.63 4.82 9.20
C LEU A 30 10.84 4.65 8.28
N PHE A 31 10.76 3.66 7.41
CA PHE A 31 11.77 3.38 6.38
C PHE A 31 11.19 3.61 4.99
N TRP A 32 12.01 4.07 4.05
CA TRP A 32 11.63 4.16 2.65
C TRP A 32 11.95 2.85 1.93
N VAL A 33 10.94 2.26 1.30
CA VAL A 33 11.04 0.95 0.65
C VAL A 33 11.06 1.10 -0.86
N ASP A 34 12.10 0.58 -1.48
CA ASP A 34 12.24 0.42 -2.93
C ASP A 34 12.35 -1.08 -3.29
N PRO A 35 11.23 -1.76 -3.58
CA PRO A 35 11.22 -3.19 -3.75
C PRO A 35 11.72 -3.60 -5.15
N ARG A 36 12.75 -4.45 -5.20
CA ARG A 36 13.23 -5.06 -6.46
C ARG A 36 12.15 -5.85 -7.22
N ARG A 37 11.20 -6.45 -6.49
CA ARG A 37 10.02 -7.12 -7.05
C ARG A 37 8.78 -6.45 -6.51
N ARG A 38 7.99 -5.82 -7.39
CA ARG A 38 6.78 -5.11 -7.01
C ARG A 38 5.55 -6.00 -7.20
N GLY A 39 4.78 -6.18 -6.13
CA GLY A 39 3.43 -6.74 -6.24
C GLY A 39 2.52 -5.74 -6.94
N ILE A 40 2.04 -6.08 -8.14
CA ILE A 40 1.07 -5.31 -8.89
C ILE A 40 -0.20 -6.14 -9.01
N LEU A 41 -1.36 -5.54 -8.74
CA LEU A 41 -2.67 -6.15 -8.92
C LEU A 41 -3.34 -5.56 -10.17
N PRO A 42 -3.38 -6.29 -11.30
CA PRO A 42 -4.09 -5.84 -12.49
C PRO A 42 -5.60 -5.78 -12.20
N LEU A 43 -6.17 -4.58 -12.28
CA LEU A 43 -7.58 -4.36 -11.93
C LEU A 43 -8.54 -4.88 -13.01
N ASP A 44 -8.10 -4.90 -14.27
CA ASP A 44 -8.82 -5.43 -15.42
C ASP A 44 -9.00 -6.96 -15.37
N ARG A 45 -8.14 -7.66 -14.61
CA ARG A 45 -8.18 -9.12 -14.44
C ARG A 45 -8.34 -9.56 -12.99
N PHE A 46 -8.89 -8.69 -12.15
CA PHE A 46 -9.09 -9.01 -10.74
C PHE A 46 -10.02 -10.22 -10.58
N HIS A 47 -9.52 -11.30 -9.98
CA HIS A 47 -10.31 -12.51 -9.75
C HIS A 47 -11.17 -12.37 -8.49
N VAL A 48 -12.48 -12.24 -8.68
CA VAL A 48 -13.45 -12.30 -7.58
C VAL A 48 -13.98 -13.73 -7.44
N SER A 49 -13.60 -14.40 -6.37
CA SER A 49 -14.11 -15.75 -6.09
C SER A 49 -15.62 -15.75 -5.89
N ARG A 50 -16.27 -16.89 -6.14
CA ARG A 50 -17.74 -17.04 -6.01
C ARG A 50 -18.25 -16.71 -4.59
N SER A 51 -17.52 -17.10 -3.55
CA SER A 51 -17.89 -16.80 -2.16
C SER A 51 -17.70 -15.32 -1.84
N LEU A 52 -16.60 -14.71 -2.29
CA LEU A 52 -16.36 -13.28 -2.13
C LEU A 52 -17.45 -12.45 -2.83
N ARG A 53 -17.78 -12.79 -4.08
CA ARG A 53 -18.88 -12.13 -4.82
C ARG A 53 -20.20 -12.21 -4.06
N ARG A 54 -20.55 -13.39 -3.54
CA ARG A 54 -21.78 -13.57 -2.73
C ARG A 54 -21.78 -12.72 -1.46
N ARG A 55 -20.63 -12.61 -0.78
CA ARG A 55 -20.48 -11.80 0.43
C ARG A 55 -20.62 -10.32 0.13
N ILE A 56 -19.96 -9.84 -0.94
CA ILE A 56 -19.98 -8.42 -1.34
C ILE A 56 -21.39 -7.98 -1.71
N LEU A 57 -22.14 -8.79 -2.48
CA LEU A 57 -23.51 -8.44 -2.88
C LEU A 57 -24.54 -8.46 -1.73
N ARG A 58 -24.15 -8.93 -0.54
CA ARG A 58 -25.03 -9.04 0.63
C ARG A 58 -24.52 -8.24 1.83
N CYS A 59 -23.33 -7.66 1.74
CA CYS A 59 -22.81 -6.85 2.83
C CYS A 59 -23.39 -5.44 2.69
N GLY A 60 -24.16 -4.99 3.67
CA GLY A 60 -24.82 -3.68 3.67
C GLY A 60 -23.89 -2.53 4.02
N TRP A 61 -22.76 -2.43 3.31
CA TRP A 61 -21.89 -1.26 3.38
C TRP A 61 -22.44 -0.13 2.52
#